data_AF-A0A2A5CRS0-F1
#
_entry.id   AF-A0A2A5CRS0-F1
#
_cell.length_a   1.000
_cell.length_b   1.000
_cell.length_c   1.000
_cell.angle_alpha   90.00
_cell.angle_beta   90.00
_cell.angle_gamma   90.00
#
_symmetry.space_group_name_H-M   'P 1'
#
loop_
_entity.id
_entity.type
_entity.pdbx_description
1 polymer ?
#
loop_
_entity_poly.entity_id
_entity_poly.type
_entity_poly.pdbx_seq_one_letter_code
_entity_poly.pdbx_strand_id
1 'polypeptide(L)'
;MISRANDVFFARKAIVKPSVLLVVLLFQWLPLNAVAEWELDWSAETIGQFRYFSETNESVDSVADSVSGSVSSATRELNQKFLDQRYSEQQIFPIINQSLGFSATNEDGDHLFVGDFFFHYDHYDEENRYADIRELSWIYSFGDYQLRAGFSQVSWGVNEIFGIVDVINQLDTQSWPSRTKLGQPLLSLAGYIGDSLLETFVMFDHRQRQFSGENGRLRYPIPIDDKPVYDRGVTGRVDFAVRWQFTLFDTDISLSHFYGVSREPYFTFNFDFDKPRLVPVYEKINQPSIDITRNFGELLVKFEAKYEVGGLQSYAAYAGGVEYTLSGLFGTDFDTTIVFEAVYDTREEANNNILNRDVGLALRVALNDRFDSVVLFAMIQDYEYDERLLLLHWRGSFYEHWRVDAIANVFHSNESAPDRDQYNETWVGVFDDIDSGVPELPVELLSSLIATFSDTTISRRDFEGLIHFIDDLTEPGGYKSSYAETIPDVLFELLSITDKSQKVNLIDTDDYVAISVSYLF
;
A
#
# COMPACT_ATOMS: atom_id res chain seq x y z
N MET A 1 -17.38 19.65 3.73
CA MET A 1 -17.39 19.98 2.30
C MET A 1 -16.20 19.24 1.67
N ILE A 2 -16.36 17.93 1.42
CA ILE A 2 -15.27 17.06 0.98
C ILE A 2 -15.34 17.01 -0.54
N SER A 3 -14.34 17.61 -1.19
CA SER A 3 -14.13 17.54 -2.63
C SER A 3 -13.77 16.10 -3.03
N ARG A 4 -14.78 15.24 -3.16
CA ARG A 4 -14.76 14.25 -4.23
C ARG A 4 -14.72 15.06 -5.51
N ALA A 5 -13.61 15.02 -6.24
CA ALA A 5 -13.60 15.41 -7.63
C ALA A 5 -14.78 14.69 -8.29
N ASN A 6 -15.70 15.45 -8.88
CA ASN A 6 -16.84 14.92 -9.59
C ASN A 6 -16.32 14.12 -10.80
N ASP A 7 -16.14 12.82 -10.65
CA ASP A 7 -16.25 11.89 -11.78
C ASP A 7 -17.73 11.95 -12.21
N VAL A 8 -18.00 12.73 -13.26
CA VAL A 8 -19.29 12.71 -13.95
C VAL A 8 -19.37 11.38 -14.68
N PHE A 9 -19.85 10.34 -14.00
CA PHE A 9 -20.26 9.09 -14.63
C PHE A 9 -21.40 9.40 -15.59
N PHE A 10 -21.23 9.06 -16.88
CA PHE A 10 -22.34 8.96 -17.80
C PHE A 10 -23.17 7.72 -17.44
N ALA A 11 -24.01 7.84 -16.42
CA ALA A 11 -24.98 6.82 -16.07
C ALA A 11 -26.06 6.73 -17.15
N ARG A 12 -26.20 5.55 -17.78
CA ARG A 12 -27.37 5.26 -18.62
C ARG A 12 -28.55 4.90 -17.73
N LYS A 13 -29.44 5.89 -17.51
CA LYS A 13 -30.71 5.71 -16.82
C LYS A 13 -31.59 4.71 -17.58
N ALA A 14 -31.81 3.54 -17.00
CA ALA A 14 -32.74 2.54 -17.54
C ALA A 14 -33.84 2.25 -16.51
N ILE A 15 -35.09 2.56 -16.85
CA ILE A 15 -36.26 2.11 -16.09
C ILE A 15 -36.50 0.65 -16.47
N VAL A 16 -35.97 -0.29 -15.67
CA VAL A 16 -36.03 -1.72 -15.98
C VAL A 16 -37.05 -2.41 -15.09
N LYS A 17 -38.10 -2.97 -15.70
CA LYS A 17 -38.99 -3.94 -15.03
C LYS A 17 -38.22 -5.24 -14.70
N PRO A 18 -38.59 -6.00 -13.65
CA PRO A 18 -37.69 -6.86 -12.87
C PRO A 18 -37.11 -8.13 -13.53
N SER A 19 -36.98 -8.20 -14.85
CA SER A 19 -36.76 -9.45 -15.59
C SER A 19 -35.36 -9.62 -16.22
N VAL A 20 -34.31 -8.91 -15.78
CA VAL A 20 -32.95 -9.11 -16.31
C VAL A 20 -31.98 -9.61 -15.24
N LEU A 21 -31.27 -10.66 -15.64
CA LEU A 21 -30.74 -11.76 -14.84
C LEU A 21 -29.28 -11.48 -14.43
N LEU A 22 -29.05 -11.02 -13.19
CA LEU A 22 -27.85 -11.33 -12.38
C LEU A 22 -28.03 -10.81 -10.94
N VAL A 23 -28.72 -9.68 -10.78
CA VAL A 23 -29.02 -9.04 -9.49
C VAL A 23 -30.01 -9.88 -8.64
N VAL A 24 -30.81 -10.74 -9.28
CA VAL A 24 -31.87 -11.53 -8.63
C VAL A 24 -31.37 -12.48 -7.54
N LEU A 25 -30.15 -13.01 -7.61
CA LEU A 25 -29.67 -13.97 -6.60
C LEU A 25 -29.49 -13.35 -5.20
N LEU A 26 -29.26 -12.03 -5.10
CA LEU A 26 -29.19 -11.33 -3.81
C LEU A 26 -30.59 -10.94 -3.27
N PHE A 27 -31.60 -10.82 -4.14
CA PHE A 27 -32.94 -10.34 -3.76
C PHE A 27 -33.95 -11.44 -3.40
N GLN A 28 -33.63 -12.73 -3.55
CA GLN A 28 -34.57 -13.83 -3.25
C GLN A 28 -34.85 -14.07 -1.74
N TRP A 29 -34.18 -13.34 -0.83
CA TRP A 29 -34.34 -13.51 0.62
C TRP A 29 -35.17 -12.41 1.32
N LEU A 30 -35.65 -11.39 0.60
CA LEU A 30 -36.51 -10.35 1.17
C LEU A 30 -38.00 -10.68 0.96
N PRO A 31 -38.86 -10.60 2.00
CA PRO A 31 -40.30 -10.80 1.86
C PRO A 31 -40.92 -9.60 1.12
N LEU A 32 -40.84 -9.59 -0.20
CA LEU A 32 -41.33 -8.52 -1.08
C LEU A 32 -42.85 -8.63 -1.31
N ASN A 33 -43.63 -8.18 -0.34
CA ASN A 33 -45.06 -7.86 -0.51
C ASN A 33 -45.24 -6.35 -0.69
N ALA A 34 -44.63 -5.78 -1.73
CA ALA A 34 -44.96 -4.51 -2.39
C ALA A 34 -43.83 -4.26 -3.40
N VAL A 35 -44.14 -4.30 -4.69
CA VAL A 35 -43.13 -4.04 -5.73
C VAL A 35 -42.99 -2.53 -5.85
N ALA A 36 -42.08 -1.93 -5.07
CA ALA A 36 -41.59 -0.58 -5.31
C ALA A 36 -40.77 -0.58 -6.61
N GLU A 37 -40.88 0.47 -7.43
CA GLU A 37 -39.98 0.63 -8.58
C GLU A 37 -38.57 1.00 -8.09
N TRP A 38 -37.55 0.55 -8.81
CA TRP A 38 -36.14 0.81 -8.49
C TRP A 38 -35.48 1.52 -9.68
N GLU A 39 -34.75 2.59 -9.40
CA GLU A 39 -33.84 3.23 -10.37
C GLU A 39 -32.49 2.51 -10.31
N LEU A 40 -32.06 1.94 -11.43
CA LEU A 40 -30.81 1.19 -11.56
C LEU A 40 -29.87 1.91 -12.53
N ASP A 41 -28.68 2.25 -12.03
CA ASP A 41 -27.55 2.70 -12.82
C ASP A 41 -26.42 1.67 -12.73
N TRP A 42 -25.64 1.54 -13.80
CA TRP A 42 -24.49 0.66 -13.85
C TRP A 42 -23.38 1.28 -14.69
N SER A 43 -22.16 0.83 -14.46
CA SER A 43 -20.97 1.20 -15.21
C SER A 43 -20.07 -0.02 -15.39
N ALA A 44 -19.29 -0.01 -16.48
CA ALA A 44 -18.21 -0.96 -16.64
C ALA A 44 -16.98 -0.23 -17.15
N GLU A 45 -15.83 -0.47 -16.53
CA GLU A 45 -14.55 0.06 -16.98
C GLU A 45 -13.59 -1.08 -17.26
N THR A 46 -12.82 -0.95 -18.34
CA THR A 46 -11.69 -1.84 -18.63
C THR A 46 -10.45 -0.99 -18.84
N ILE A 47 -9.40 -1.26 -18.08
CA ILE A 47 -8.14 -0.52 -18.08
C ILE A 47 -7.04 -1.48 -18.51
N GLY A 48 -6.44 -1.21 -19.67
CA GLY A 48 -5.17 -1.82 -20.06
C GLY A 48 -4.02 -0.92 -19.65
N GLN A 49 -3.12 -1.41 -18.82
CA GLN A 49 -1.93 -0.69 -18.35
C GLN A 49 -0.66 -1.38 -18.80
N PHE A 50 0.33 -0.59 -19.19
CA PHE A 50 1.69 -1.04 -19.49
C PHE A 50 2.65 -0.25 -18.62
N ARG A 51 3.35 -0.93 -17.71
CA ARG A 51 4.45 -0.33 -16.95
C ARG A 51 5.76 -0.67 -17.62
N TYR A 52 6.54 0.34 -17.96
CA TYR A 52 7.91 0.23 -18.44
C TYR A 52 8.87 0.64 -17.32
N PHE A 53 9.75 -0.26 -16.91
CA PHE A 53 10.79 0.00 -15.93
C PHE A 53 12.11 0.32 -16.66
N SER A 54 12.78 1.41 -16.26
CA SER A 54 14.02 1.85 -16.91
C SER A 54 15.18 0.88 -16.64
N GLU A 55 15.17 0.27 -15.46
CA GLU A 55 16.17 -0.70 -15.03
C GLU A 55 15.72 -2.13 -15.38
N THR A 56 16.45 -2.76 -16.31
CA THR A 56 16.63 -4.21 -16.25
C THR A 56 17.72 -4.44 -15.25
N ASN A 57 17.46 -5.25 -14.23
CA ASN A 57 18.54 -5.64 -13.37
C ASN A 57 19.55 -6.47 -14.17
N GLU A 58 20.80 -6.00 -14.20
CA GLU A 58 21.90 -6.68 -14.87
C GLU A 58 22.01 -8.11 -14.30
N SER A 59 22.08 -9.09 -15.19
CA SER A 59 22.34 -10.48 -14.85
C SER A 59 23.51 -10.55 -13.86
N VAL A 60 23.29 -11.15 -12.69
CA VAL A 60 24.36 -11.59 -11.79
C VAL A 60 25.08 -12.78 -12.44
N ASP A 61 25.76 -12.51 -13.56
CA ASP A 61 26.58 -13.48 -14.28
C ASP A 61 27.97 -13.64 -13.63
N SER A 62 28.27 -12.92 -12.53
CA SER A 62 29.62 -12.84 -11.97
C SER A 62 29.90 -13.69 -10.73
N VAL A 63 28.89 -14.22 -10.03
CA VAL A 63 29.14 -14.96 -8.76
C VAL A 63 29.23 -16.48 -8.97
N ALA A 64 28.62 -17.02 -10.03
CA ALA A 64 28.63 -18.47 -10.27
C ALA A 64 29.99 -19.04 -10.75
N ASP A 65 30.86 -18.20 -11.32
CA ASP A 65 32.11 -18.65 -11.95
C ASP A 65 33.34 -18.62 -11.00
N SER A 66 33.22 -18.07 -9.78
CA SER A 66 34.33 -18.00 -8.82
C SER A 66 34.34 -19.14 -7.78
N VAL A 67 33.22 -19.83 -7.57
CA VAL A 67 33.14 -20.98 -6.64
C VAL A 67 33.48 -22.29 -7.37
N SER A 68 34.78 -22.55 -7.52
CA SER A 68 35.35 -23.77 -8.11
C SER A 68 35.28 -25.01 -7.18
N GLY A 69 34.20 -25.15 -6.42
CA GLY A 69 33.92 -26.26 -5.51
C GLY A 69 32.91 -27.27 -6.08
N SER A 70 32.94 -28.50 -5.58
CA SER A 70 32.09 -29.63 -5.97
C SER A 70 30.64 -29.47 -5.52
N VAL A 71 29.91 -28.54 -6.13
CA VAL A 71 28.49 -28.30 -5.84
C VAL A 71 27.60 -29.27 -6.63
N SER A 72 26.55 -29.77 -5.99
CA SER A 72 25.51 -30.55 -6.68
C SER A 72 24.67 -29.64 -7.58
N SER A 73 24.30 -30.08 -8.78
CA SER A 73 23.58 -29.26 -9.76
C SER A 73 22.25 -28.69 -9.24
N ALA A 74 21.60 -29.38 -8.29
CA ALA A 74 20.32 -28.96 -7.72
C ALA A 74 20.44 -27.80 -6.71
N THR A 75 21.59 -27.66 -6.03
CA THR A 75 21.81 -26.59 -5.05
C THR A 75 22.16 -25.27 -5.75
N ARG A 76 22.98 -25.32 -6.81
CA ARG A 76 23.23 -24.17 -7.70
C ARG A 76 21.92 -23.61 -8.28
N GLU A 77 21.01 -24.50 -8.68
CA GLU A 77 19.71 -24.12 -9.25
C GLU A 77 18.80 -23.39 -8.24
N LEU A 78 18.93 -23.63 -6.94
CA LEU A 78 18.13 -22.97 -5.88
C LEU A 78 18.65 -21.58 -5.51
N ASN A 79 19.97 -21.40 -5.37
CA ASN A 79 20.56 -20.08 -5.13
C ASN A 79 20.42 -19.17 -6.33
N GLN A 80 20.67 -19.72 -7.52
CA GLN A 80 20.41 -19.03 -8.76
C GLN A 80 18.93 -18.65 -8.85
N LYS A 81 18.00 -19.50 -8.42
CA LYS A 81 16.57 -19.15 -8.38
C LYS A 81 16.22 -18.00 -7.41
N PHE A 82 16.82 -17.91 -6.22
CA PHE A 82 16.56 -16.77 -5.31
C PHE A 82 17.12 -15.45 -5.86
N LEU A 83 18.31 -15.48 -6.45
CA LEU A 83 18.94 -14.32 -7.10
C LEU A 83 18.24 -13.94 -8.42
N ASP A 84 17.88 -14.92 -9.25
CA ASP A 84 17.12 -14.75 -10.51
C ASP A 84 15.71 -14.22 -10.21
N GLN A 85 15.09 -14.63 -9.09
CA GLN A 85 13.78 -14.10 -8.66
C GLN A 85 13.83 -12.59 -8.38
N ARG A 86 14.99 -12.02 -8.01
CA ARG A 86 15.15 -10.57 -7.81
C ARG A 86 14.99 -9.80 -9.12
N TYR A 87 15.22 -10.44 -10.26
CA TYR A 87 15.53 -9.76 -11.50
C TYR A 87 14.70 -10.28 -12.66
N SER A 88 13.58 -9.60 -12.93
CA SER A 88 12.89 -9.81 -14.20
C SER A 88 13.72 -9.20 -15.33
N GLU A 89 14.15 -10.05 -16.27
CA GLU A 89 14.73 -9.61 -17.55
C GLU A 89 13.76 -8.72 -18.36
N GLN A 90 12.48 -8.69 -17.98
CA GLN A 90 11.45 -7.92 -18.65
C GLN A 90 11.43 -6.48 -18.13
N GLN A 91 11.31 -5.54 -19.07
CA GLN A 91 11.09 -4.12 -18.76
C GLN A 91 9.62 -3.73 -18.82
N ILE A 92 8.78 -4.50 -19.54
CA ILE A 92 7.38 -4.15 -19.79
C ILE A 92 6.47 -5.12 -19.05
N PHE A 93 5.58 -4.60 -18.21
CA PHE A 93 4.62 -5.36 -17.41
C PHE A 93 3.18 -4.95 -17.79
N PRO A 94 2.50 -5.75 -18.63
CA PRO A 94 1.10 -5.54 -18.97
C PRO A 94 0.18 -5.97 -17.83
N ILE A 95 -0.77 -5.09 -17.48
CA ILE A 95 -1.81 -5.32 -16.47
C ILE A 95 -3.17 -5.02 -17.10
N ILE A 96 -4.18 -5.82 -16.76
CA ILE A 96 -5.58 -5.55 -17.13
C ILE A 96 -6.40 -5.44 -15.85
N ASN A 97 -7.12 -4.32 -15.71
CA ASN A 97 -8.14 -4.14 -14.69
C ASN A 97 -9.52 -4.09 -15.32
N GLN A 98 -10.51 -4.65 -14.64
CA GLN A 98 -11.90 -4.51 -14.99
C GLN A 98 -12.71 -4.16 -13.74
N SER A 99 -13.58 -3.15 -13.84
CA SER A 99 -14.55 -2.82 -12.80
C SER A 99 -15.97 -2.92 -13.35
N LEU A 100 -16.89 -3.36 -12.49
CA LEU A 100 -18.32 -3.45 -12.77
C LEU A 100 -19.07 -2.81 -11.60
N GLY A 101 -19.53 -1.59 -11.82
CA GLY A 101 -20.26 -0.79 -10.86
C GLY A 101 -21.77 -0.88 -11.05
N PHE A 102 -22.52 -0.80 -9.94
CA PHE A 102 -23.96 -0.54 -9.99
C PHE A 102 -24.43 0.28 -8.79
N SER A 103 -25.53 1.00 -8.98
CA SER A 103 -26.31 1.58 -7.90
C SER A 103 -27.79 1.38 -8.15
N ALA A 104 -28.54 1.02 -7.11
CA ALA A 104 -29.97 0.82 -7.19
C ALA A 104 -30.67 1.54 -6.03
N THR A 105 -31.57 2.48 -6.35
CA THR A 105 -32.32 3.26 -5.36
C THR A 105 -33.81 2.97 -5.49
N ASN A 106 -34.53 2.87 -4.36
CA ASN A 106 -35.99 2.75 -4.39
C ASN A 106 -36.66 4.10 -4.73
N GLU A 107 -37.93 4.08 -5.11
CA GLU A 107 -38.71 5.30 -5.41
C GLU A 107 -38.66 6.37 -4.31
N ASP A 108 -38.72 5.96 -3.03
CA ASP A 108 -38.71 6.90 -1.90
C ASP A 108 -37.32 7.51 -1.63
N GLY A 109 -36.25 6.94 -2.20
CA GLY A 109 -34.87 7.39 -1.98
C GLY A 109 -34.24 6.91 -0.65
N ASP A 110 -35.01 6.26 0.20
CA ASP A 110 -34.57 5.80 1.52
C ASP A 110 -33.61 4.62 1.48
N HIS A 111 -33.70 3.76 0.45
CA HIS A 111 -32.87 2.58 0.27
C HIS A 111 -31.98 2.71 -0.96
N LEU A 112 -30.68 2.50 -0.76
CA LEU A 112 -29.67 2.51 -1.80
C LEU A 112 -28.80 1.25 -1.70
N PHE A 113 -28.67 0.51 -2.79
CA PHE A 113 -27.65 -0.51 -2.96
C PHE A 113 -26.54 0.04 -3.84
N VAL A 114 -25.28 -0.18 -3.45
CA VAL A 114 -24.10 0.16 -4.26
C VAL A 114 -23.23 -1.09 -4.36
N GLY A 115 -22.70 -1.35 -5.55
CA GLY A 115 -21.68 -2.38 -5.71
C GLY A 115 -20.62 -1.99 -6.72
N ASP A 116 -19.41 -2.50 -6.49
CA ASP A 116 -18.26 -2.38 -7.37
C ASP A 116 -17.46 -3.68 -7.28
N PHE A 117 -17.47 -4.45 -8.37
CA PHE A 117 -16.71 -5.67 -8.51
C PHE A 117 -15.48 -5.41 -9.36
N PHE A 118 -14.33 -5.84 -8.86
CA PHE A 118 -13.04 -5.56 -9.47
C PHE A 118 -12.33 -6.85 -9.85
N PHE A 119 -11.68 -6.86 -11.01
CA PHE A 119 -10.82 -7.93 -11.47
C PHE A 119 -9.47 -7.36 -11.89
N HIS A 120 -8.40 -7.97 -11.37
CA HIS A 120 -7.02 -7.62 -11.64
C HIS A 120 -6.30 -8.80 -12.28
N TYR A 121 -5.61 -8.54 -13.38
CA TYR A 121 -4.81 -9.52 -14.08
C TYR A 121 -3.43 -8.95 -14.39
N ASP A 122 -2.42 -9.46 -13.69
CA ASP A 122 -1.01 -9.26 -14.03
C ASP A 122 -0.52 -10.37 -14.98
N HIS A 123 0.16 -10.00 -16.06
CA HIS A 123 0.66 -10.96 -17.03
C HIS A 123 1.74 -11.89 -16.47
N TYR A 124 2.69 -11.37 -15.68
CA TYR A 124 3.86 -12.12 -15.22
C TYR A 124 3.68 -12.69 -13.81
N ASP A 125 2.94 -12.00 -12.95
CA ASP A 125 2.76 -12.40 -11.56
C ASP A 125 1.42 -13.11 -11.36
N GLU A 126 1.45 -14.44 -11.20
CA GLU A 126 0.23 -15.23 -10.95
C GLU A 126 -0.35 -14.98 -9.56
N GLU A 127 0.50 -14.62 -8.58
CA GLU A 127 0.08 -14.28 -7.21
C GLU A 127 -0.62 -12.90 -7.18
N ASN A 128 -0.47 -12.12 -8.25
CA ASN A 128 -1.13 -10.84 -8.47
C ASN A 128 -2.27 -10.93 -9.51
N ARG A 129 -3.05 -12.01 -9.49
CA ARG A 129 -4.29 -12.14 -10.26
C ARG A 129 -5.44 -12.42 -9.32
N TYR A 130 -6.41 -11.50 -9.23
CA TYR A 130 -7.48 -11.64 -8.25
C TYR A 130 -8.78 -10.96 -8.68
N ALA A 131 -9.88 -11.38 -8.05
CA ALA A 131 -11.16 -10.71 -8.11
C ALA A 131 -11.52 -10.20 -6.70
N ASP A 132 -12.07 -9.00 -6.62
CA ASP A 132 -12.41 -8.37 -5.35
C ASP A 132 -13.81 -7.72 -5.36
N ILE A 133 -14.41 -7.65 -4.18
CA ILE A 133 -15.60 -6.85 -3.93
C ILE A 133 -15.14 -5.55 -3.26
N ARG A 134 -15.04 -4.48 -4.06
CA ARG A 134 -14.62 -3.16 -3.60
C ARG A 134 -15.74 -2.47 -2.83
N GLU A 135 -16.96 -2.60 -3.33
CA GLU A 135 -18.19 -2.17 -2.68
C GLU A 135 -19.27 -3.24 -2.88
N LEU A 136 -20.06 -3.47 -1.85
CA LEU A 136 -21.35 -4.17 -1.94
C LEU A 136 -22.11 -3.83 -0.67
N SER A 137 -22.77 -2.68 -0.68
CA SER A 137 -23.40 -2.12 0.50
C SER A 137 -24.86 -1.80 0.28
N TRP A 138 -25.65 -2.02 1.33
CA TRP A 138 -27.00 -1.53 1.48
C TRP A 138 -26.99 -0.35 2.44
N ILE A 139 -27.58 0.75 2.02
CA ILE A 139 -27.70 1.99 2.78
C ILE A 139 -29.19 2.24 2.98
N TYR A 140 -29.58 2.49 4.22
CA TYR A 140 -30.94 2.84 4.61
C TYR A 140 -30.93 4.16 5.37
N SER A 141 -31.60 5.16 4.82
CA SER A 141 -31.82 6.46 5.44
C SER A 141 -33.18 6.47 6.13
N PHE A 142 -33.23 6.86 7.40
CA PHE A 142 -34.46 6.96 8.17
C PHE A 142 -34.39 8.12 9.17
N GLY A 143 -35.31 9.08 9.04
CA GLY A 143 -35.22 10.32 9.80
C GLY A 143 -33.88 11.01 9.58
N ASP A 144 -33.16 11.31 10.66
CA ASP A 144 -31.84 11.94 10.63
C ASP A 144 -30.67 10.93 10.71
N TYR A 145 -30.94 9.66 10.47
CA TYR A 145 -29.97 8.57 10.59
C TYR A 145 -29.76 7.84 9.27
N GLN A 146 -28.55 7.30 9.09
CA GLN A 146 -28.19 6.41 8.00
C GLN A 146 -27.56 5.13 8.55
N LEU A 147 -28.15 3.99 8.21
CA LEU A 147 -27.57 2.67 8.44
C LEU A 147 -26.91 2.19 7.16
N ARG A 148 -25.70 1.64 7.26
CA ARG A 148 -25.01 1.00 6.13
C ARG A 148 -24.56 -0.38 6.54
N ALA A 149 -24.81 -1.38 5.69
CA ALA A 149 -24.38 -2.76 5.92
C ALA A 149 -23.81 -3.37 4.64
N GLY A 150 -22.67 -4.04 4.73
CA GLY A 150 -22.05 -4.74 3.60
C GLY A 150 -20.55 -4.47 3.50
N PHE A 151 -20.00 -4.55 2.29
CA PHE A 151 -18.62 -4.17 2.00
C PHE A 151 -18.59 -2.70 1.62
N SER A 152 -17.82 -1.88 2.34
CA SER A 152 -17.67 -0.46 2.02
C SER A 152 -16.27 0.08 2.22
N GLN A 153 -15.96 1.11 1.44
CA GLN A 153 -14.80 1.97 1.57
C GLN A 153 -15.16 3.22 2.37
N VAL A 154 -14.44 3.43 3.46
CA VAL A 154 -14.57 4.56 4.37
C VAL A 154 -13.25 5.31 4.35
N SER A 155 -13.30 6.63 4.22
CA SER A 155 -12.12 7.50 4.25
C SER A 155 -12.18 8.47 5.40
N TRP A 156 -11.15 8.42 6.23
CA TRP A 156 -10.88 9.42 7.26
C TRP A 156 -9.66 10.24 6.89
N GLY A 157 -9.49 11.36 7.56
CA GLY A 157 -8.39 12.29 7.29
C GLY A 157 -8.79 13.41 6.35
N VAL A 158 -7.87 14.37 6.26
CA VAL A 158 -7.98 15.63 5.55
C VAL A 158 -6.78 15.85 4.64
N ASN A 159 -5.63 15.24 4.93
CA ASN A 159 -4.42 15.36 4.12
C ASN A 159 -4.47 14.45 2.87
N GLU A 160 -3.89 14.90 1.75
CA GLU A 160 -3.89 14.13 0.50
C GLU A 160 -2.63 13.27 0.33
N ILE A 161 -1.46 13.81 0.67
CA ILE A 161 -0.16 13.14 0.52
C ILE A 161 0.03 12.20 1.71
N PHE A 162 -0.07 12.74 2.94
CA PHE A 162 0.18 12.01 4.18
C PHE A 162 -1.10 11.89 5.02
N GLY A 163 -1.98 10.97 4.61
CA GLY A 163 -3.18 10.61 5.39
C GLY A 163 -2.85 9.54 6.42
N ILE A 164 -2.71 9.93 7.69
CA ILE A 164 -2.19 9.08 8.78
C ILE A 164 -3.30 8.55 9.70
N VAL A 165 -4.48 9.19 9.72
CA VAL A 165 -5.60 8.78 10.59
C VAL A 165 -6.53 7.75 9.94
N ASP A 166 -6.35 7.51 8.64
CA ASP A 166 -7.19 6.65 7.82
C ASP A 166 -6.90 5.17 8.05
N VAL A 167 -7.75 4.50 8.85
CA VAL A 167 -7.46 3.16 9.40
C VAL A 167 -8.58 2.14 9.17
N ILE A 168 -9.74 2.54 8.65
CA ILE A 168 -10.88 1.61 8.51
C ILE A 168 -10.62 0.56 7.44
N ASN A 169 -10.14 0.98 6.27
CA ASN A 169 -9.94 0.12 5.11
C ASN A 169 -8.46 -0.18 4.88
N GLN A 170 -8.19 -1.39 4.43
CA GLN A 170 -6.87 -1.76 3.90
C GLN A 170 -6.64 -1.10 2.53
N LEU A 171 -5.42 -0.65 2.26
CA LEU A 171 -5.01 -0.21 0.92
C LEU A 171 -4.67 -1.42 0.04
N ASP A 172 -5.04 -1.32 -1.23
CA ASP A 172 -4.57 -2.21 -2.28
C ASP A 172 -3.25 -1.67 -2.85
N THR A 173 -2.15 -2.30 -2.49
CA THR A 173 -0.81 -1.87 -2.90
C THR A 173 -0.53 -2.08 -4.38
N GLN A 174 -1.32 -2.91 -5.08
CA GLN A 174 -1.16 -3.16 -6.51
C GLN A 174 -1.62 -1.96 -7.37
N SER A 175 -2.42 -1.08 -6.75
CA SER A 175 -2.88 0.16 -7.33
C SER A 175 -1.84 1.29 -7.28
N TRP A 176 -0.63 1.07 -6.73
CA TRP A 176 0.42 2.08 -6.66
C TRP A 176 0.67 2.77 -8.03
N PRO A 177 0.77 4.11 -8.08
CA PRO A 177 0.87 5.05 -6.95
C PRO A 177 -0.50 5.55 -6.42
N SER A 178 -1.60 5.01 -6.92
CA SER A 178 -2.95 5.34 -6.42
C SER A 178 -3.19 4.68 -5.06
N ARG A 179 -3.78 5.42 -4.12
CA ARG A 179 -4.14 4.92 -2.78
C ARG A 179 -5.53 4.26 -2.77
N THR A 180 -5.78 3.35 -3.71
CA THR A 180 -7.06 2.64 -3.81
C THR A 180 -7.30 1.75 -2.59
N LYS A 181 -8.53 1.74 -2.08
CA LYS A 181 -8.93 0.94 -0.92
C LYS A 181 -9.52 -0.40 -1.30
N LEU A 182 -9.40 -1.36 -0.40
CA LEU A 182 -10.20 -2.58 -0.39
C LEU A 182 -11.50 -2.32 0.38
N GLY A 183 -12.60 -2.94 -0.04
CA GLY A 183 -13.87 -2.85 0.67
C GLY A 183 -13.81 -3.59 2.00
N GLN A 184 -14.25 -2.98 3.10
CA GLN A 184 -14.27 -3.58 4.43
C GLN A 184 -15.70 -4.06 4.76
N PRO A 185 -15.90 -5.35 5.13
CA PRO A 185 -17.16 -5.79 5.69
C PRO A 185 -17.48 -5.04 6.98
N LEU A 186 -18.57 -4.29 6.99
CA LEU A 186 -18.96 -3.46 8.12
C LEU A 186 -20.47 -3.26 8.24
N LEU A 187 -20.87 -2.86 9.44
CA LEU A 187 -22.12 -2.20 9.76
C LEU A 187 -21.77 -0.81 10.30
N SER A 188 -22.36 0.25 9.77
CA SER A 188 -22.23 1.59 10.34
C SER A 188 -23.58 2.26 10.56
N LEU A 189 -23.63 3.08 11.61
CA LEU A 189 -24.73 3.96 11.91
C LEU A 189 -24.18 5.38 12.01
N ALA A 190 -24.72 6.27 11.20
CA ALA A 190 -24.42 7.69 11.20
C ALA A 190 -25.67 8.50 11.56
N GLY A 191 -25.52 9.60 12.28
CA GLY A 191 -26.62 10.52 12.56
C GLY A 191 -26.17 11.81 13.23
N TYR A 192 -27.04 12.81 13.21
CA TYR A 192 -26.75 14.12 13.78
C TYR A 192 -27.16 14.22 15.25
N ILE A 193 -26.28 14.78 16.08
CA ILE A 193 -26.57 15.19 17.46
C ILE A 193 -26.40 16.72 17.52
N GLY A 194 -27.53 17.44 17.45
CA GLY A 194 -27.49 18.88 17.16
C GLY A 194 -26.93 19.10 15.76
N ASP A 195 -25.91 19.95 15.64
CA ASP A 195 -25.23 20.25 14.36
C ASP A 195 -23.99 19.37 14.12
N SER A 196 -23.74 18.38 14.98
CA SER A 196 -22.56 17.50 14.91
C SER A 196 -22.91 16.13 14.34
N LEU A 197 -22.05 15.56 13.51
CA LEU A 197 -22.22 14.23 12.95
C LEU A 197 -21.51 13.19 13.83
N LEU A 198 -22.22 12.14 14.23
CA LEU A 198 -21.67 10.98 14.92
C LEU A 198 -21.80 9.75 14.02
N GLU A 199 -20.69 9.04 13.86
CA GLU A 199 -20.62 7.78 13.12
C GLU A 199 -20.04 6.68 14.00
N THR A 200 -20.63 5.50 13.92
CA THR A 200 -20.16 4.30 14.63
C THR A 200 -20.03 3.15 13.64
N PHE A 201 -19.00 2.33 13.83
CA PHE A 201 -18.63 1.25 12.92
C PHE A 201 -18.40 -0.03 13.72
N VAL A 202 -18.98 -1.12 13.24
CA VAL A 202 -18.64 -2.50 13.61
C VAL A 202 -18.14 -3.18 12.35
N MET A 203 -16.92 -3.66 12.37
CA MET A 203 -16.26 -4.27 11.21
C MET A 203 -16.05 -5.76 11.47
N PHE A 204 -16.25 -6.56 10.42
CA PHE A 204 -16.19 -8.02 10.50
C PHE A 204 -15.02 -8.55 9.68
N ASP A 205 -14.13 -9.25 10.39
CA ASP A 205 -12.86 -9.75 9.91
C ASP A 205 -11.90 -8.67 9.36
N HIS A 206 -10.62 -8.99 9.39
CA HIS A 206 -9.59 -8.14 8.80
C HIS A 206 -9.36 -8.55 7.35
N ARG A 207 -9.10 -7.57 6.48
CA ARG A 207 -8.69 -7.82 5.09
C ARG A 207 -7.19 -7.69 4.95
N GLN A 208 -6.53 -8.81 4.70
CA GLN A 208 -5.10 -8.86 4.38
C GLN A 208 -4.76 -7.98 3.17
N ARG A 209 -3.57 -7.40 3.19
CA ARG A 209 -2.98 -6.67 2.06
C ARG A 209 -2.44 -7.67 1.03
N GLN A 210 -2.70 -7.41 -0.25
CA GLN A 210 -2.13 -8.19 -1.34
C GLN A 210 -0.73 -7.68 -1.67
N PHE A 211 0.30 -8.52 -1.55
CA PHE A 211 1.66 -8.15 -1.92
C PHE A 211 2.03 -8.75 -3.28
N SER A 212 3.00 -8.14 -3.96
CA SER A 212 3.54 -8.67 -5.21
C SER A 212 4.30 -9.97 -4.92
N GLY A 213 4.11 -10.95 -5.79
CA GLY A 213 4.76 -12.25 -5.71
C GLY A 213 6.17 -12.24 -6.27
N GLU A 214 6.75 -13.43 -6.39
CA GLU A 214 8.15 -13.61 -6.84
C GLU A 214 8.44 -13.00 -8.22
N ASN A 215 7.47 -13.01 -9.13
CA ASN A 215 7.61 -12.51 -10.50
C ASN A 215 7.09 -11.07 -10.69
N GLY A 216 6.60 -10.44 -9.61
CA GLY A 216 6.09 -9.07 -9.63
C GLY A 216 7.20 -8.03 -9.51
N ARG A 217 6.94 -6.80 -9.98
CA ARG A 217 7.79 -5.62 -9.73
C ARG A 217 7.27 -4.80 -8.55
N LEU A 218 8.08 -3.87 -8.06
CA LEU A 218 7.78 -3.06 -6.88
C LEU A 218 7.40 -3.95 -5.67
N ARG A 219 8.21 -4.98 -5.42
CA ARG A 219 8.03 -5.97 -4.35
C ARG A 219 9.09 -5.82 -3.27
N TYR A 220 8.86 -6.42 -2.10
CA TYR A 220 9.93 -6.53 -1.09
C TYR A 220 11.07 -7.43 -1.61
N PRO A 221 12.34 -7.16 -1.25
CA PRO A 221 13.46 -7.98 -1.71
C PRO A 221 13.27 -9.47 -1.37
N ILE A 222 12.80 -9.75 -0.15
CA ILE A 222 12.31 -11.07 0.26
C ILE A 222 10.79 -11.13 0.03
N PRO A 223 10.28 -12.12 -0.74
CA PRO A 223 8.84 -12.23 -0.97
C PRO A 223 8.05 -12.42 0.32
N ILE A 224 6.82 -11.90 0.34
CA ILE A 224 5.94 -11.97 1.50
C ILE A 224 5.13 -13.27 1.48
N ASP A 225 4.96 -13.90 2.64
CA ASP A 225 4.15 -15.10 2.81
C ASP A 225 2.65 -14.78 2.63
N ASP A 226 1.91 -15.69 1.98
CA ASP A 226 0.47 -15.56 1.78
C ASP A 226 -0.34 -15.83 3.05
N LYS A 227 0.29 -16.39 4.09
CA LYS A 227 -0.32 -16.74 5.39
C LYS A 227 0.13 -15.78 6.50
N PRO A 228 -0.62 -14.71 6.77
CA PRO A 228 -0.34 -13.83 7.88
C PRO A 228 -0.60 -14.49 9.23
N VAL A 229 0.10 -13.99 10.24
CA VAL A 229 -0.19 -14.25 11.65
C VAL A 229 -1.07 -13.12 12.18
N TYR A 230 -2.07 -13.47 12.99
CA TYR A 230 -2.97 -12.51 13.63
C TYR A 230 -2.92 -12.60 15.15
N ASP A 231 -2.59 -11.50 15.81
CA ASP A 231 -3.02 -11.28 17.19
C ASP A 231 -4.36 -10.54 17.18
N ARG A 232 -5.43 -11.28 17.45
CA ARG A 232 -6.81 -10.78 17.40
C ARG A 232 -7.31 -10.24 18.74
N GLY A 233 -6.50 -10.24 19.79
CA GLY A 233 -6.89 -9.78 21.12
C GLY A 233 -8.23 -10.35 21.61
N VAL A 234 -8.93 -9.61 22.46
CA VAL A 234 -10.15 -10.10 23.16
C VAL A 234 -11.42 -10.07 22.31
N THR A 235 -11.50 -9.21 21.28
CA THR A 235 -12.69 -9.12 20.42
C THR A 235 -12.62 -10.02 19.18
N GLY A 236 -11.53 -10.77 19.03
CA GLY A 236 -11.36 -11.72 17.94
C GLY A 236 -11.46 -11.04 16.59
N ARG A 237 -12.38 -11.54 15.74
CA ARG A 237 -12.55 -11.06 14.36
C ARG A 237 -13.41 -9.79 14.23
N VAL A 238 -13.72 -9.11 15.32
CA VAL A 238 -14.57 -7.92 15.30
C VAL A 238 -13.76 -6.69 15.71
N ASP A 239 -13.81 -5.67 14.86
CA ASP A 239 -13.19 -4.36 15.08
C ASP A 239 -14.28 -3.30 15.28
N PHE A 240 -13.95 -2.21 15.95
CA PHE A 240 -14.87 -1.13 16.28
C PHE A 240 -14.25 0.23 15.95
N ALA A 241 -15.09 1.18 15.55
CA ALA A 241 -14.66 2.56 15.42
C ALA A 241 -15.80 3.53 15.73
N VAL A 242 -15.44 4.73 16.18
CA VAL A 242 -16.36 5.85 16.36
C VAL A 242 -15.70 7.13 15.87
N ARG A 243 -16.49 8.01 15.24
CA ARG A 243 -16.04 9.31 14.75
C ARG A 243 -17.10 10.36 15.06
N TRP A 244 -16.68 11.47 15.66
CA TRP A 244 -17.53 12.60 15.99
C TRP A 244 -16.98 13.85 15.33
N GLN A 245 -17.79 14.48 14.48
CA GLN A 245 -17.41 15.63 13.66
C GLN A 245 -18.26 16.83 14.02
N PHE A 246 -17.62 17.97 14.22
CA PHE A 246 -18.28 19.21 14.59
C PHE A 246 -17.48 20.42 14.12
N THR A 247 -18.15 21.55 13.97
CA THR A 247 -17.50 22.82 13.59
C THR A 247 -17.44 23.74 14.80
N LEU A 248 -16.27 24.33 15.04
CA LEU A 248 -16.03 25.29 16.13
C LEU A 248 -15.22 26.47 15.59
N PHE A 249 -15.77 27.69 15.66
CA PHE A 249 -15.13 28.92 15.15
C PHE A 249 -14.64 28.80 13.70
N ASP A 250 -15.52 28.39 12.78
CA ASP A 250 -15.24 28.16 11.35
C ASP A 250 -14.11 27.15 11.10
N THR A 251 -13.88 26.26 12.06
CA THR A 251 -12.89 25.18 12.00
C THR A 251 -13.62 23.86 12.12
N ASP A 252 -13.46 23.00 11.12
CA ASP A 252 -14.01 21.65 11.15
C ASP A 252 -13.05 20.73 11.90
N ILE A 253 -13.58 20.00 12.89
CA ILE A 253 -12.81 19.11 13.75
C ILE A 253 -13.49 17.75 13.77
N SER A 254 -12.71 16.70 13.64
CA SER A 254 -13.18 15.33 13.88
C SER A 254 -12.34 14.65 14.94
N LEU A 255 -12.99 14.05 15.92
CA LEU A 255 -12.38 13.17 16.91
C LEU A 255 -12.77 11.73 16.59
N SER A 256 -11.79 10.83 16.54
CA SER A 256 -12.07 9.43 16.22
C SER A 256 -11.33 8.49 17.17
N HIS A 257 -11.87 7.28 17.31
CA HIS A 257 -11.20 6.20 17.99
C HIS A 257 -11.45 4.90 17.24
N PHE A 258 -10.37 4.18 16.93
CA PHE A 258 -10.40 2.87 16.32
C PHE A 258 -9.82 1.83 17.27
N TYR A 259 -10.53 0.71 17.42
CA TYR A 259 -10.04 -0.48 18.10
C TYR A 259 -10.22 -1.70 17.20
N GLY A 260 -9.13 -2.16 16.61
CA GLY A 260 -9.19 -3.18 15.58
C GLY A 260 -7.82 -3.68 15.15
N VAL A 261 -7.79 -4.60 14.20
CA VAL A 261 -6.53 -5.11 13.66
C VAL A 261 -5.82 -4.01 12.88
N SER A 262 -4.51 -3.82 13.04
CA SER A 262 -3.77 -2.79 12.29
C SER A 262 -3.87 -3.01 10.78
N ARG A 263 -3.90 -1.91 10.00
CA ARG A 263 -3.84 -1.93 8.53
C ARG A 263 -2.39 -1.86 8.01
N GLU A 264 -1.43 -1.77 8.92
CA GLU A 264 0.02 -1.75 8.68
C GLU A 264 0.65 -2.95 9.40
N PRO A 265 0.89 -4.09 8.72
CA PRO A 265 1.57 -5.23 9.34
C PRO A 265 3.06 -4.92 9.53
N TYR A 266 3.65 -5.49 10.58
CA TYR A 266 5.10 -5.69 10.63
C TYR A 266 5.45 -7.06 10.05
N PHE A 267 6.71 -7.27 9.67
CA PHE A 267 7.16 -8.54 9.12
C PHE A 267 8.06 -9.28 10.10
N THR A 268 7.96 -10.61 10.06
CA THR A 268 8.91 -11.52 10.72
C THR A 268 9.50 -12.46 9.68
N PHE A 269 10.73 -12.90 9.87
CA PHE A 269 11.31 -13.87 8.95
C PHE A 269 10.81 -15.28 9.28
N ASN A 270 10.51 -16.09 8.26
CA ASN A 270 10.04 -17.46 8.46
C ASN A 270 11.13 -18.45 8.94
N PHE A 271 12.38 -18.00 9.02
CA PHE A 271 13.54 -18.80 9.42
C PHE A 271 13.82 -20.01 8.51
N ASP A 272 13.41 -19.92 7.24
CA ASP A 272 13.74 -20.90 6.20
C ASP A 272 14.61 -20.23 5.12
N PHE A 273 15.90 -20.53 5.14
CA PHE A 273 16.86 -19.96 4.19
C PHE A 273 16.80 -20.63 2.81
N ASP A 274 16.25 -21.85 2.70
CA ASP A 274 16.04 -22.50 1.40
C ASP A 274 14.84 -21.87 0.66
N LYS A 275 13.89 -21.30 1.42
CA LYS A 275 12.69 -20.64 0.90
C LYS A 275 12.35 -19.40 1.74
N PRO A 276 13.14 -18.33 1.62
CA PRO A 276 13.00 -17.15 2.46
C PRO A 276 11.67 -16.45 2.21
N ARG A 277 10.95 -16.16 3.30
CA ARG A 277 9.70 -15.39 3.28
C ARG A 277 9.62 -14.42 4.45
N LEU A 278 9.03 -13.25 4.20
CA LEU A 278 8.56 -12.33 5.23
C LEU A 278 7.12 -12.64 5.59
N VAL A 279 6.87 -13.06 6.83
CA VAL A 279 5.54 -13.37 7.35
C VAL A 279 4.91 -12.10 7.90
N PRO A 280 3.79 -11.62 7.34
CA PRO A 280 3.07 -10.46 7.86
C PRO A 280 2.41 -10.79 9.18
N VAL A 281 2.59 -9.92 10.18
CA VAL A 281 1.94 -10.03 11.48
C VAL A 281 1.04 -8.82 11.70
N TYR A 282 -0.23 -9.13 11.96
CA TYR A 282 -1.28 -8.15 12.19
C TYR A 282 -1.75 -8.22 13.65
N GLU A 283 -1.66 -7.10 14.35
CA GLU A 283 -2.03 -7.03 15.77
C GLU A 283 -3.18 -6.06 16.01
N LYS A 284 -3.90 -6.25 17.12
CA LYS A 284 -4.90 -5.30 17.60
C LYS A 284 -4.24 -4.01 18.08
N ILE A 285 -4.77 -2.89 17.61
CA ILE A 285 -4.36 -1.55 18.00
C ILE A 285 -5.52 -0.74 18.58
N ASN A 286 -5.18 0.22 19.43
CA ASN A 286 -6.05 1.30 19.88
C ASN A 286 -5.50 2.60 19.28
N GLN A 287 -6.31 3.28 18.47
CA GLN A 287 -5.90 4.49 17.77
C GLN A 287 -6.92 5.61 18.00
N PRO A 288 -6.81 6.41 19.08
CA PRO A 288 -7.38 7.75 19.10
C PRO A 288 -6.73 8.64 18.03
N SER A 289 -7.54 9.43 17.34
CA SER A 289 -7.08 10.38 16.34
C SER A 289 -7.93 11.65 16.31
N ILE A 290 -7.33 12.69 15.75
CA ILE A 290 -7.96 13.98 15.47
C ILE A 290 -7.56 14.43 14.07
N ASP A 291 -8.51 15.01 13.35
CA ASP A 291 -8.27 15.77 12.12
C ASP A 291 -8.97 17.12 12.19
N ILE A 292 -8.31 18.13 11.64
CA ILE A 292 -8.71 19.53 11.71
C ILE A 292 -8.56 20.14 10.33
N THR A 293 -9.56 20.91 9.90
CA THR A 293 -9.48 21.70 8.67
C THR A 293 -10.04 23.10 8.91
N ARG A 294 -9.39 24.09 8.31
CA ARG A 294 -9.88 25.47 8.32
C ARG A 294 -9.70 26.13 6.96
N ASN A 295 -10.78 26.69 6.44
CA ASN A 295 -10.80 27.39 5.17
C ASN A 295 -10.64 28.90 5.37
N PHE A 296 -9.67 29.50 4.67
CA PHE A 296 -9.40 30.94 4.62
C PHE A 296 -9.59 31.52 3.20
N GLY A 297 -10.58 31.02 2.47
CA GLY A 297 -10.85 31.39 1.08
C GLY A 297 -10.12 30.46 0.11
N GLU A 298 -9.05 30.95 -0.50
CA GLU A 298 -8.21 30.19 -1.43
C GLU A 298 -7.20 29.27 -0.72
N LEU A 299 -6.98 29.49 0.59
CA LEU A 299 -6.07 28.72 1.42
C LEU A 299 -6.84 27.81 2.38
N LEU A 300 -6.60 26.51 2.28
CA LEU A 300 -7.08 25.49 3.21
C LEU A 300 -5.91 25.04 4.10
N VAL A 301 -6.09 25.11 5.42
CA VAL A 301 -5.13 24.58 6.38
C VAL A 301 -5.65 23.27 6.94
N LYS A 302 -4.78 22.26 7.01
CA LYS A 302 -5.12 20.89 7.38
C LYS A 302 -4.15 20.35 8.41
N PHE A 303 -4.66 19.54 9.32
CA PHE A 303 -3.87 18.88 10.35
C PHE A 303 -4.49 17.56 10.77
N GLU A 304 -3.65 16.57 11.02
CA GLU A 304 -3.96 15.24 11.48
C GLU A 304 -3.01 14.86 12.61
N ALA A 305 -3.53 14.16 13.62
CA ALA A 305 -2.71 13.52 14.62
C ALA A 305 -3.34 12.21 15.08
N LYS A 306 -2.49 11.22 15.38
CA LYS A 306 -2.91 9.97 16.02
C LYS A 306 -1.93 9.55 17.10
N TYR A 307 -2.43 8.75 18.03
CA TYR A 307 -1.61 7.98 18.96
C TYR A 307 -2.06 6.53 18.86
N GLU A 308 -1.12 5.61 18.68
CA GLU A 308 -1.39 4.19 18.49
C GLU A 308 -0.77 3.37 19.64
N VAL A 309 -1.57 2.46 20.20
CA VAL A 309 -1.15 1.54 21.26
C VAL A 309 -1.51 0.11 20.87
N GLY A 310 -0.57 -0.81 21.01
CA GLY A 310 -0.58 -2.12 20.36
C GLY A 310 0.47 -2.15 19.25
N GLY A 311 0.79 -3.31 18.68
CA GLY A 311 1.93 -3.43 17.78
C GLY A 311 3.26 -3.68 18.52
N LEU A 312 4.34 -3.63 17.76
CA LEU A 312 5.72 -3.71 18.28
C LEU A 312 6.07 -2.56 19.25
N GLN A 313 5.48 -1.38 19.05
CA GLN A 313 5.68 -0.22 19.92
C GLN A 313 4.49 0.75 19.86
N SER A 314 4.28 1.51 20.93
CA SER A 314 3.31 2.60 20.96
C SER A 314 3.93 3.89 20.46
N TYR A 315 3.20 4.68 19.68
CA TYR A 315 3.75 5.85 19.00
C TYR A 315 2.71 6.93 18.72
N ALA A 316 3.18 8.17 18.58
CA ALA A 316 2.43 9.30 18.03
C ALA A 316 2.86 9.61 16.59
N ALA A 317 1.92 10.03 15.77
CA ALA A 317 2.18 10.58 14.45
C ALA A 317 1.36 11.84 14.20
N TYR A 318 1.95 12.77 13.45
CA TYR A 318 1.39 14.07 13.11
C TYR A 318 1.60 14.33 11.63
N ALA A 319 0.58 14.86 10.96
CA ALA A 319 0.71 15.31 9.59
C ALA A 319 -0.04 16.63 9.43
N GLY A 320 0.55 17.61 8.76
CA GLY A 320 -0.09 18.91 8.59
C GLY A 320 0.32 19.54 7.28
N GLY A 321 -0.55 20.38 6.76
CA GLY A 321 -0.30 20.99 5.46
C GLY A 321 -1.26 22.08 5.07
N VAL A 322 -1.04 22.60 3.88
CA VAL A 322 -1.83 23.65 3.27
C VAL A 322 -2.13 23.29 1.82
N GLU A 323 -3.33 23.63 1.38
CA GLU A 323 -3.73 23.62 -0.02
C GLU A 323 -4.07 25.05 -0.44
N TYR A 324 -3.50 25.51 -1.55
CA TYR A 324 -3.76 26.82 -2.12
C TYR A 324 -4.24 26.71 -3.55
N THR A 325 -5.41 27.27 -3.84
CA THR A 325 -6.03 27.22 -5.17
C THR A 325 -5.91 28.56 -5.88
N LEU A 326 -5.32 28.54 -7.07
CA LEU A 326 -5.13 29.65 -7.98
C LEU A 326 -5.97 29.42 -9.24
N SER A 327 -6.93 30.30 -9.51
CA SER A 327 -7.71 30.28 -10.75
C SER A 327 -7.17 31.30 -11.75
N GLY A 328 -7.16 30.92 -13.02
CA GLY A 328 -6.84 31.82 -14.12
C GLY A 328 -5.36 32.18 -14.23
N LEU A 329 -4.47 31.25 -13.86
CA LEU A 329 -3.03 31.48 -13.80
C LEU A 329 -2.49 32.00 -15.15
N PHE A 330 -1.68 33.07 -15.12
CA PHE A 330 -1.13 33.71 -16.33
C PHE A 330 -2.18 34.20 -17.36
N GLY A 331 -3.43 34.44 -16.95
CA GLY A 331 -4.50 34.83 -17.85
C GLY A 331 -5.00 33.70 -18.76
N THR A 332 -4.70 32.45 -18.40
CA THR A 332 -5.27 31.24 -19.00
C THR A 332 -6.56 30.85 -18.27
N ASP A 333 -7.26 29.84 -18.76
CA ASP A 333 -8.39 29.24 -18.04
C ASP A 333 -7.93 28.12 -17.07
N PHE A 334 -6.64 28.00 -16.77
CA PHE A 334 -6.13 26.91 -15.92
C PHE A 334 -6.45 27.14 -14.45
N ASP A 335 -6.91 26.08 -13.80
CA ASP A 335 -7.04 26.03 -12.34
C ASP A 335 -5.87 25.23 -11.76
N THR A 336 -5.13 25.87 -10.86
CA THR A 336 -3.92 25.31 -10.26
C THR A 336 -4.11 25.16 -8.76
N THR A 337 -3.87 23.96 -8.24
CA THR A 337 -3.85 23.67 -6.80
C THR A 337 -2.42 23.34 -6.40
N ILE A 338 -1.91 24.00 -5.36
CA ILE A 338 -0.62 23.70 -4.73
C ILE A 338 -0.90 23.09 -3.37
N VAL A 339 -0.35 21.91 -3.10
CA VAL A 339 -0.47 21.21 -1.81
C VAL A 339 0.93 21.08 -1.23
N PHE A 340 1.10 21.51 0.02
CA PHE A 340 2.31 21.26 0.80
C PHE A 340 1.94 20.59 2.11
N GLU A 341 2.51 19.42 2.37
CA GLU A 341 2.26 18.65 3.59
C GLU A 341 3.58 18.17 4.20
N ALA A 342 3.58 17.95 5.51
CA ALA A 342 4.69 17.36 6.24
C ALA A 342 4.15 16.30 7.20
N VAL A 343 4.91 15.23 7.40
CA VAL A 343 4.60 14.15 8.35
C VAL A 343 5.76 13.92 9.32
N TYR A 344 5.41 13.59 10.56
CA TYR A 344 6.33 13.16 11.59
C TYR A 344 5.73 12.02 12.40
N ASP A 345 6.42 10.89 12.41
CA ASP A 345 6.12 9.68 13.17
C ASP A 345 7.24 9.42 14.18
N THR A 346 6.85 9.14 15.42
CA THR A 346 7.77 8.92 16.56
C THR A 346 8.29 7.49 16.66
N ARG A 347 7.77 6.56 15.85
CA ARG A 347 8.24 5.16 15.83
C ARG A 347 9.75 5.10 15.63
N GLU A 348 10.42 4.39 16.52
CA GLU A 348 11.80 3.94 16.33
C GLU A 348 11.75 2.56 15.64
N GLU A 349 12.01 2.54 14.33
CA GLU A 349 12.77 1.50 13.62
C GLU A 349 12.20 0.07 13.44
N ALA A 350 11.04 -0.29 13.98
CA ALA A 350 10.53 -1.67 13.87
C ALA A 350 9.46 -1.90 12.79
N ASN A 351 8.98 -0.85 12.11
CA ASN A 351 7.84 -0.96 11.19
C ASN A 351 8.21 -0.44 9.80
N ASN A 352 7.69 -1.13 8.76
CA ASN A 352 7.86 -0.85 7.33
C ASN A 352 7.20 0.45 6.84
N ASN A 353 7.25 1.52 7.64
CA ASN A 353 6.68 2.80 7.28
C ASN A 353 7.70 3.61 6.47
N ILE A 354 7.51 3.60 5.16
CA ILE A 354 8.32 4.34 4.18
C ILE A 354 8.12 5.86 4.33
N LEU A 355 6.98 6.33 4.86
CA LEU A 355 6.66 7.76 4.96
C LEU A 355 6.43 8.17 6.42
N ASN A 356 7.49 8.62 7.08
CA ASN A 356 7.52 8.87 8.52
C ASN A 356 8.09 10.25 8.90
N ARG A 357 8.96 10.84 8.10
CA ARG A 357 9.73 12.06 8.37
C ARG A 357 9.96 12.78 7.06
N ASP A 358 8.84 13.09 6.42
CA ASP A 358 8.82 13.45 5.01
C ASP A 358 8.06 14.76 4.81
N VAL A 359 8.47 15.50 3.79
CA VAL A 359 7.74 16.66 3.27
C VAL A 359 7.30 16.36 1.84
N GLY A 360 6.08 16.78 1.52
CA GLY A 360 5.45 16.57 0.24
C GLY A 360 5.05 17.90 -0.37
N LEU A 361 5.34 18.06 -1.66
CA LEU A 361 4.86 19.16 -2.49
C LEU A 361 4.13 18.57 -3.69
N ALA A 362 2.88 18.94 -3.91
CA ALA A 362 2.14 18.57 -5.11
C ALA A 362 1.57 19.81 -5.82
N LEU A 363 1.61 19.79 -7.14
CA LEU A 363 1.05 20.78 -8.05
C LEU A 363 0.08 20.07 -8.98
N ARG A 364 -1.21 20.39 -8.87
CA ARG A 364 -2.26 19.89 -9.74
C ARG A 364 -2.75 21.03 -10.63
N VAL A 365 -2.69 20.84 -11.94
CA VAL A 365 -3.15 21.81 -12.94
C VAL A 365 -4.27 21.17 -13.76
N ALA A 366 -5.49 21.68 -13.61
CA ALA A 366 -6.59 21.38 -14.50
C ALA A 366 -6.52 22.34 -15.69
N LEU A 367 -6.40 21.79 -16.90
CA LEU A 367 -6.25 22.60 -18.12
C LEU A 367 -7.58 23.18 -18.60
N ASN A 368 -8.71 22.72 -18.05
CA ASN A 368 -10.07 23.13 -18.42
C ASN A 368 -10.30 23.09 -19.94
N ASP A 369 -9.74 22.07 -20.59
CA ASP A 369 -9.90 21.83 -22.02
C ASP A 369 -11.06 20.87 -22.31
N ARG A 370 -11.34 20.63 -23.60
CA ARG A 370 -12.39 19.69 -24.01
C ARG A 370 -12.13 18.22 -23.61
N PHE A 371 -10.92 17.92 -23.14
CA PHE A 371 -10.50 16.57 -22.77
C PHE A 371 -10.47 16.39 -21.25
N ASP A 372 -10.86 17.42 -20.48
CA ASP A 372 -10.76 17.42 -19.02
C ASP A 372 -9.34 17.04 -18.55
N SER A 373 -8.33 17.60 -19.22
CA SER A 373 -6.95 17.23 -18.99
C SER A 373 -6.46 17.74 -17.62
N VAL A 374 -5.81 16.87 -16.85
CA VAL A 374 -5.19 17.19 -15.56
C VAL A 374 -3.73 16.76 -15.56
N VAL A 375 -2.85 17.63 -15.08
CA VAL A 375 -1.45 17.31 -14.80
C VAL A 375 -1.23 17.41 -13.29
N LEU A 376 -0.67 16.37 -12.70
CA LEU A 376 -0.20 16.32 -11.33
C LEU A 376 1.32 16.13 -11.34
N PHE A 377 2.03 17.04 -10.71
CA PHE A 377 3.43 16.86 -10.33
C PHE A 377 3.48 16.73 -8.81
N ALA A 378 4.16 15.72 -8.27
CA ALA A 378 4.37 15.55 -6.85
C ALA A 378 5.83 15.20 -6.55
N MET A 379 6.33 15.72 -5.45
CA MET A 379 7.65 15.44 -4.90
C MET A 379 7.50 15.15 -3.42
N ILE A 380 8.05 14.02 -2.97
CA ILE A 380 8.22 13.69 -1.56
C ILE A 380 9.71 13.62 -1.28
N GLN A 381 10.12 14.20 -0.16
CA GLN A 381 11.50 14.27 0.29
C GLN A 381 11.55 13.93 1.77
N ASP A 382 12.43 12.99 2.12
CA ASP A 382 12.81 12.75 3.50
C ASP A 382 13.70 13.91 4.00
N TYR A 383 13.47 14.45 5.20
CA TYR A 383 14.32 15.54 5.72
C TYR A 383 15.43 15.09 6.68
N GLU A 384 15.49 13.81 7.02
CA GLU A 384 16.57 13.13 7.72
C GLU A 384 17.58 12.50 6.75
N TYR A 385 17.10 11.97 5.62
CA TYR A 385 17.89 11.29 4.58
C TYR A 385 17.72 11.94 3.18
N ASP A 386 18.70 11.83 2.30
CA ASP A 386 18.64 12.36 0.92
C ASP A 386 17.92 11.41 -0.05
N GLU A 387 16.66 11.10 0.28
CA GLU A 387 15.75 10.27 -0.50
C GLU A 387 14.59 11.08 -1.09
N ARG A 388 14.28 10.83 -2.36
CA ARG A 388 13.28 11.57 -3.13
C ARG A 388 12.41 10.64 -3.94
N LEU A 389 11.12 10.95 -3.94
CA LEU A 389 10.13 10.36 -4.83
C LEU A 389 9.51 11.46 -5.68
N LEU A 390 9.64 11.34 -7.00
CA LEU A 390 9.08 12.27 -7.97
C LEU A 390 8.02 11.57 -8.79
N LEU A 391 6.83 12.18 -8.87
CA LEU A 391 5.73 11.67 -9.67
C LEU A 391 5.24 12.76 -10.62
N LEU A 392 5.15 12.41 -11.90
CA LEU A 392 4.44 13.17 -12.91
C LEU A 392 3.30 12.31 -13.44
N HIS A 393 2.07 12.77 -13.29
CA HIS A 393 0.88 12.10 -13.78
C HIS A 393 0.10 13.06 -14.68
N TRP A 394 -0.19 12.62 -15.89
CA TRP A 394 -1.11 13.28 -16.79
C TRP A 394 -2.33 12.38 -17.03
N ARG A 395 -3.51 12.99 -17.05
CA ARG A 395 -4.77 12.35 -17.39
C ARG A 395 -5.49 13.17 -18.45
N GLY A 396 -6.15 12.50 -19.40
CA GLY A 396 -7.08 13.12 -20.34
C GLY A 396 -8.17 12.16 -20.80
N SER A 397 -9.37 12.68 -21.02
CA SER A 397 -10.55 11.97 -21.47
C SER A 397 -10.88 12.30 -22.93
N PHE A 398 -11.05 11.29 -23.78
CA PHE A 398 -11.23 11.41 -25.22
C PHE A 398 -12.53 10.73 -25.68
N TYR A 399 -13.28 11.40 -26.56
CA TYR A 399 -14.44 10.82 -27.27
C TYR A 399 -15.44 10.09 -26.34
N GLU A 400 -15.77 10.73 -25.20
CA GLU A 400 -16.74 10.32 -24.16
C GLU A 400 -16.42 9.05 -23.36
N HIS A 401 -15.75 8.07 -23.97
CA HIS A 401 -15.57 6.73 -23.38
C HIS A 401 -14.11 6.37 -23.10
N TRP A 402 -13.15 7.09 -23.66
CA TRP A 402 -11.74 6.75 -23.48
C TRP A 402 -11.11 7.68 -22.46
N ARG A 403 -10.29 7.14 -21.57
CA ARG A 403 -9.42 7.94 -20.70
C ARG A 403 -8.01 7.37 -20.76
N VAL A 404 -7.04 8.27 -20.84
CA VAL A 404 -5.62 7.92 -20.87
C VAL A 404 -4.96 8.53 -19.64
N ASP A 405 -4.20 7.71 -18.93
CA ASP A 405 -3.38 8.08 -17.81
C ASP A 405 -1.92 7.75 -18.14
N ALA A 406 -1.03 8.73 -18.05
CA ALA A 406 0.40 8.54 -18.18
C ALA A 406 1.08 8.97 -16.89
N ILE A 407 1.79 8.04 -16.25
CA ILE A 407 2.49 8.25 -14.99
C ILE A 407 3.98 8.03 -15.25
N ALA A 408 4.82 8.95 -14.81
CA ALA A 408 6.25 8.73 -14.66
C ALA A 408 6.57 8.84 -13.17
N ASN A 409 7.27 7.85 -12.65
CA ASN A 409 7.65 7.75 -11.25
C ASN A 409 9.15 7.54 -11.19
N VAL A 410 9.84 8.38 -10.42
CA VAL A 410 11.29 8.37 -10.29
C VAL A 410 11.65 8.34 -8.81
N PHE A 411 12.45 7.34 -8.44
CA PHE A 411 13.02 7.18 -7.11
C PHE A 411 14.48 7.59 -7.17
N HIS A 412 14.91 8.46 -6.27
CA HIS A 412 16.31 8.90 -6.20
C HIS A 412 16.78 8.88 -4.75
N SER A 413 17.89 8.19 -4.50
CA SER A 413 18.58 8.20 -3.20
C SER A 413 20.06 8.48 -3.40
N ASN A 414 20.63 9.38 -2.58
CA ASN A 414 22.08 9.60 -2.50
C ASN A 414 22.71 8.94 -1.25
N GLU A 415 21.93 8.15 -0.53
CA GLU A 415 22.38 7.48 0.69
C GLU A 415 23.26 6.28 0.34
N SER A 416 24.27 6.02 1.16
CA SER A 416 25.17 4.88 0.98
C SER A 416 24.40 3.57 1.07
N ALA A 417 24.45 2.76 0.02
CA ALA A 417 23.89 1.40 0.03
C ALA A 417 24.94 0.40 0.52
N PRO A 418 24.52 -0.69 1.20
CA PRO A 418 25.40 -1.84 1.40
C PRO A 418 26.01 -2.32 0.08
N ASP A 419 27.34 -2.38 0.01
CA ASP A 419 28.03 -2.89 -1.17
C ASP A 419 27.90 -4.42 -1.21
N ARG A 420 27.09 -4.91 -2.15
CA ARG A 420 26.83 -6.34 -2.33
C ARG A 420 28.07 -7.11 -2.76
N ASP A 421 28.92 -6.54 -3.60
CA ASP A 421 30.13 -7.21 -4.07
C ASP A 421 31.14 -7.33 -2.93
N GLN A 422 31.35 -6.27 -2.16
CA GLN A 422 32.20 -6.29 -0.97
C GLN A 422 31.66 -7.25 0.11
N TYR A 423 30.34 -7.29 0.30
CA TYR A 423 29.69 -8.25 1.20
C TYR A 423 29.98 -9.68 0.75
N ASN A 424 29.79 -10.00 -0.54
CA ASN A 424 30.03 -11.32 -1.10
C ASN A 424 31.50 -11.73 -0.97
N GLU A 425 32.44 -10.83 -1.25
CA GLU A 425 33.88 -11.06 -1.06
C GLU A 425 34.22 -11.42 0.39
N THR A 426 33.51 -10.83 1.36
CA THR A 426 33.74 -11.09 2.78
C THR A 426 33.34 -12.51 3.20
N TRP A 427 32.39 -13.13 2.49
CA TRP A 427 31.99 -14.53 2.70
C TRP A 427 32.91 -15.54 2.00
N VAL A 428 33.78 -15.11 1.09
CA VAL A 428 34.73 -15.98 0.38
C VAL A 428 35.71 -16.59 1.39
N GLY A 429 35.74 -17.92 1.47
CA GLY A 429 36.63 -18.70 2.36
C GLY A 429 35.99 -19.16 3.68
N VAL A 430 34.93 -18.49 4.15
CA VAL A 430 34.17 -18.92 5.35
C VAL A 430 33.54 -20.28 5.12
N PHE A 431 32.97 -20.50 3.94
CA PHE A 431 32.34 -21.78 3.60
C PHE A 431 33.36 -22.90 3.41
N ASP A 432 34.56 -22.59 2.91
CA ASP A 432 35.64 -23.57 2.84
C ASP A 432 36.09 -24.04 4.25
N ASP A 433 36.07 -23.13 5.24
CA ASP A 433 36.38 -23.43 6.64
C ASP A 433 35.24 -24.21 7.34
N ILE A 434 33.98 -23.87 7.06
CA ILE A 434 32.79 -24.59 7.57
C ILE A 434 32.74 -26.01 6.99
N ASP A 435 32.96 -26.17 5.68
CA ASP A 435 33.04 -27.48 5.01
C ASP A 435 34.21 -28.33 5.54
N SER A 436 35.25 -27.68 6.03
CA SER A 436 36.40 -28.32 6.69
C SER A 436 36.13 -28.72 8.15
N GLY A 437 34.92 -28.49 8.67
CA GLY A 437 34.45 -28.94 9.98
C GLY A 437 34.71 -27.95 11.12
N VAL A 438 34.86 -26.66 10.83
CA VAL A 438 34.89 -25.57 11.82
C VAL A 438 33.47 -25.00 11.97
N PRO A 439 32.73 -25.31 13.04
CA PRO A 439 31.30 -24.98 13.12
C PRO A 439 31.01 -23.52 13.53
N GLU A 440 32.01 -22.80 14.05
CA GLU A 440 31.85 -21.42 14.57
C GLU A 440 32.31 -20.38 13.54
N LEU A 441 31.55 -19.30 13.37
CA LEU A 441 31.90 -18.18 12.49
C LEU A 441 33.16 -17.46 13.02
N PRO A 442 34.19 -17.19 12.18
CA PRO A 442 35.38 -16.46 12.61
C PRO A 442 35.05 -15.04 13.10
N VAL A 443 35.71 -14.58 14.18
CA VAL A 443 35.51 -13.21 14.70
C VAL A 443 35.95 -12.16 13.68
N GLU A 444 36.96 -12.47 12.88
CA GLU A 444 37.45 -11.63 11.79
C GLU A 444 36.36 -11.41 10.72
N LEU A 445 35.53 -12.42 10.45
CA LEU A 445 34.40 -12.32 9.52
C LEU A 445 33.39 -11.27 10.01
N LEU A 446 33.00 -11.33 11.29
CA LEU A 446 32.09 -10.36 11.90
C LEU A 446 32.62 -8.94 11.74
N SER A 447 33.91 -8.74 11.99
CA SER A 447 34.53 -7.41 11.88
C SER A 447 34.58 -6.88 10.44
N SER A 448 34.77 -7.75 9.46
CA SER A 448 34.77 -7.40 8.04
C SER A 448 33.35 -7.10 7.54
N LEU A 449 32.36 -7.89 7.94
CA LEU A 449 30.97 -7.65 7.58
C LEU A 449 30.46 -6.34 8.20
N ILE A 450 30.79 -6.05 9.46
CA ILE A 450 30.47 -4.75 10.07
C ILE A 450 31.09 -3.59 9.28
N ALA A 451 32.28 -3.78 8.69
CA ALA A 451 32.91 -2.75 7.87
C ALA A 451 32.15 -2.47 6.56
N THR A 452 31.51 -3.48 5.95
CA THR A 452 30.68 -3.31 4.75
C THR A 452 29.44 -2.44 5.01
N PHE A 453 28.93 -2.43 6.23
CA PHE A 453 27.77 -1.63 6.64
C PHE A 453 28.16 -0.40 7.48
N SER A 454 29.45 -0.02 7.56
CA SER A 454 29.90 1.01 8.51
C SER A 454 29.33 2.41 8.23
N ASP A 455 28.94 2.65 6.98
CA ASP A 455 28.41 3.91 6.50
C ASP A 455 26.87 3.92 6.40
N THR A 456 26.21 2.85 6.86
CA THR A 456 24.74 2.74 6.90
C THR A 456 24.20 2.97 8.32
N THR A 457 22.86 2.95 8.48
CA THR A 457 22.21 3.18 9.78
C THR A 457 21.87 1.90 10.54
N ILE A 458 22.30 0.74 10.03
CA ILE A 458 22.15 -0.56 10.67
C ILE A 458 22.94 -0.55 11.98
N SER A 459 22.26 -0.79 13.11
CA SER A 459 22.96 -0.77 14.39
C SER A 459 23.81 -2.03 14.54
N ARG A 460 24.99 -1.87 15.15
CA ARG A 460 25.86 -3.00 15.50
C ARG A 460 25.12 -4.08 16.30
N ARG A 461 24.16 -3.69 17.15
CA ARG A 461 23.34 -4.61 17.93
C ARG A 461 22.42 -5.45 17.03
N ASP A 462 21.82 -4.84 16.02
CA ASP A 462 20.91 -5.55 15.10
C ASP A 462 21.71 -6.54 14.24
N PHE A 463 22.91 -6.14 13.82
CA PHE A 463 23.87 -7.03 13.15
C PHE A 463 24.32 -8.19 14.06
N GLU A 464 24.81 -7.91 15.28
CA GLU A 464 25.21 -8.94 16.25
C GLU A 464 24.04 -9.88 16.61
N GLY A 465 22.81 -9.35 16.70
CA GLY A 465 21.61 -10.13 16.95
C GLY A 465 21.29 -11.11 15.81
N LEU A 466 21.45 -10.68 14.56
CA LEU A 466 21.28 -11.53 13.39
C LEU A 466 22.34 -12.64 13.34
N ILE A 467 23.59 -12.33 13.71
CA ILE A 467 24.69 -13.30 13.75
C ILE A 467 24.50 -14.31 14.88
N HIS A 468 24.17 -13.86 16.08
CA HIS A 468 23.79 -14.76 17.18
C HIS A 468 22.61 -15.65 16.82
N PHE A 469 21.66 -15.12 16.06
CA PHE A 469 20.55 -15.90 15.55
C PHE A 469 21.00 -17.01 14.57
N ILE A 470 21.99 -16.77 13.71
CA ILE A 470 22.59 -17.82 12.86
C ILE A 470 23.28 -18.89 13.72
N ASP A 471 24.04 -18.47 14.73
CA ASP A 471 24.70 -19.41 15.66
C ASP A 471 23.67 -20.28 16.39
N ASP A 472 22.50 -19.72 16.76
CA ASP A 472 21.41 -20.46 17.43
C ASP A 472 20.66 -21.44 16.50
N LEU A 473 20.73 -21.26 15.17
CA LEU A 473 20.20 -22.22 14.18
C LEU A 473 21.02 -23.51 14.09
N THR A 474 22.11 -23.62 14.86
CA THR A 474 22.86 -24.86 15.02
C THR A 474 22.04 -25.91 15.79
N GLU A 475 21.13 -26.60 15.09
CA GLU A 475 20.52 -27.83 15.59
C GLU A 475 21.61 -28.87 15.96
N PRO A 476 21.33 -29.82 16.87
CA PRO A 476 22.24 -30.93 17.16
C PRO A 476 22.37 -31.84 15.92
N GLY A 477 23.28 -31.48 15.01
CA GLY A 477 23.49 -32.13 13.71
C GLY A 477 24.34 -31.33 12.70
N GLY A 478 24.56 -30.03 12.91
CA GLY A 478 25.30 -29.15 11.99
C GLY A 478 24.40 -28.52 10.92
N TYR A 479 24.95 -27.57 10.14
CA TYR A 479 24.23 -26.88 9.06
C TYR A 479 23.64 -27.88 8.04
N LYS A 480 22.43 -27.60 7.51
CA LYS A 480 22.08 -28.16 6.20
C LYS A 480 23.09 -27.61 5.19
N SER A 481 23.69 -28.48 4.38
CA SER A 481 24.64 -28.04 3.36
C SER A 481 24.04 -27.04 2.36
N SER A 482 22.72 -27.03 2.17
CA SER A 482 22.03 -26.05 1.33
C SER A 482 22.05 -24.63 1.89
N TYR A 483 22.09 -24.49 3.23
CA TYR A 483 22.05 -23.19 3.90
C TYR A 483 23.35 -22.40 3.77
N ALA A 484 24.50 -23.07 3.62
CA ALA A 484 25.77 -22.39 3.40
C ALA A 484 25.72 -21.45 2.17
N GLU A 485 25.00 -21.85 1.13
CA GLU A 485 24.94 -21.08 -0.09
C GLU A 485 23.85 -19.99 -0.07
N THR A 486 22.70 -20.22 0.60
CA THR A 486 21.58 -19.27 0.63
C THR A 486 21.67 -18.23 1.75
N ILE A 487 22.34 -18.58 2.87
CA ILE A 487 22.41 -17.72 4.06
C ILE A 487 23.01 -16.34 3.76
N PRO A 488 24.17 -16.19 3.09
CA PRO A 488 24.74 -14.88 2.81
C PRO A 488 23.76 -13.94 2.12
N ASP A 489 23.04 -14.47 1.12
CA ASP A 489 22.12 -13.71 0.29
C ASP A 489 20.91 -13.26 1.11
N VAL A 490 20.25 -14.18 1.80
CA VAL A 490 19.09 -13.87 2.64
C VAL A 490 19.47 -12.89 3.77
N LEU A 491 20.64 -13.05 4.38
CA LEU A 491 21.12 -12.14 5.42
C LEU A 491 21.39 -10.74 4.88
N PHE A 492 22.00 -10.64 3.68
CA PHE A 492 22.19 -9.36 3.03
C PHE A 492 20.86 -8.64 2.84
N GLU A 493 19.83 -9.36 2.39
CA GLU A 493 18.49 -8.77 2.23
C GLU A 493 17.86 -8.36 3.56
N LEU A 494 17.92 -9.23 4.57
CA LEU A 494 17.39 -8.91 5.90
C LEU A 494 18.08 -7.68 6.49
N LEU A 495 19.39 -7.55 6.33
CA LEU A 495 20.15 -6.39 6.76
C LEU A 495 19.77 -5.14 5.96
N SER A 496 19.70 -5.25 4.63
CA SER A 496 19.35 -4.14 3.75
C SER A 496 17.95 -3.58 4.02
N ILE A 497 16.99 -4.45 4.34
CA ILE A 497 15.61 -4.10 4.75
C ILE A 497 15.59 -3.34 6.09
N THR A 498 16.57 -3.58 6.97
CA THR A 498 16.67 -2.90 8.28
C THR A 498 17.41 -1.56 8.24
N ASP A 499 17.98 -1.19 7.09
CA ASP A 499 18.67 0.09 6.94
C ASP A 499 17.69 1.26 6.81
N LYS A 500 17.75 2.21 7.74
CA LYS A 500 16.82 3.35 7.82
C LYS A 500 17.18 4.48 6.89
N SER A 501 18.47 4.62 6.54
CA SER A 501 18.89 5.58 5.51
C SER A 501 18.38 5.21 4.15
N GLN A 502 17.93 3.97 3.96
CA GLN A 502 17.42 3.48 2.70
C GLN A 502 16.01 2.94 2.84
N LYS A 503 15.04 3.83 3.07
CA LYS A 503 13.63 3.42 3.22
C LYS A 503 13.10 2.75 1.98
N VAL A 504 13.69 3.08 0.83
CA VAL A 504 13.32 2.48 -0.45
C VAL A 504 13.83 1.03 -0.58
N ASN A 505 14.77 0.55 0.24
CA ASN A 505 15.15 -0.88 0.27
C ASN A 505 14.01 -1.82 0.68
N LEU A 506 12.91 -1.27 1.22
CA LEU A 506 11.70 -2.04 1.52
C LEU A 506 10.98 -2.51 0.25
N ILE A 507 11.19 -1.88 -0.91
CA ILE A 507 10.50 -2.21 -2.16
C ILE A 507 11.47 -2.02 -3.33
N ASP A 508 11.60 -2.98 -4.25
CA ASP A 508 12.44 -2.85 -5.45
C ASP A 508 12.21 -1.50 -6.15
N THR A 509 13.29 -0.71 -6.23
CA THR A 509 13.28 0.72 -6.49
C THR A 509 13.42 1.02 -7.97
N ASP A 510 12.46 0.59 -8.76
CA ASP A 510 12.58 0.79 -10.20
C ASP A 510 11.90 2.09 -10.63
N ASP A 511 12.68 3.00 -11.21
CA ASP A 511 12.15 4.09 -12.02
C ASP A 511 11.24 3.52 -13.12
N TYR A 512 10.02 4.06 -13.24
CA TYR A 512 9.07 3.54 -14.20
C TYR A 512 8.17 4.59 -14.84
N VAL A 513 7.78 4.28 -16.07
CA VAL A 513 6.71 4.98 -16.78
C VAL A 513 5.57 4.01 -16.99
N ALA A 514 4.38 4.36 -16.50
CA ALA A 514 3.16 3.60 -16.72
C ALA A 514 2.22 4.37 -17.65
N ILE A 515 1.73 3.70 -18.69
CA ILE A 515 0.66 4.22 -19.54
C ILE A 515 -0.56 3.31 -19.38
N SER A 516 -1.69 3.91 -19.04
CA SER A 516 -2.97 3.23 -18.90
C SER A 516 -3.97 3.81 -19.89
N VAL A 517 -4.69 2.94 -20.57
CA VAL A 517 -5.81 3.29 -21.43
C VAL A 517 -7.05 2.60 -20.87
N SER A 518 -8.03 3.41 -20.50
CA SER A 518 -9.31 2.98 -19.97
C SER A 518 -10.42 3.21 -20.98
N TYR A 519 -11.36 2.29 -21.01
CA TYR A 519 -12.62 2.41 -21.73
C TYR A 519 -13.77 2.31 -20.73
N LEU A 520 -14.61 3.33 -20.68
CA LEU A 520 -15.79 3.44 -19.82
C LEU A 520 -17.07 3.22 -20.62
N PHE A 521 -17.89 2.25 -20.20
CA PHE A 521 -19.20 1.91 -20.78
C PHE A 521 -20.37 2.50 -20.01
#